data_AF-A0A2S9CMD3-F1
#
_entry.id   AF-A0A2S9CMD3-F1
#
_cell.length_a   1.000
_cell.length_b   1.000
_cell.length_c   1.000
_cell.angle_alpha   90.00
_cell.angle_beta   90.00
_cell.angle_gamma   90.00
#
_symmetry.space_group_name_H-M   'P 1'
#
loop_
_entity.id
_entity.type
_entity.pdbx_description
1 polymer ?
#
loop_
_entity_poly.entity_id
_entity_poly.type
_entity_poly.pdbx_seq_one_letter_code
_entity_poly.pdbx_strand_id
1 'polypeptide(L)'
;MKKYTDTNTYYLSNFLSSDEMHYENLWLFYNRGDRFQLGDFFHDQKKVYSFLWEYGDTDILMKIDEWKRAFRRNNIEILQESKFHSRNYLSSGQKVYLDCLETDFITADEKFNDITAYDIGQRFVQIVTDEHISFEDFDLSFLEWSDKVDKFKALIRILDINGICALILNGYHHRGELLKVCIVKNDEVSLETAEILPLPIFENTYVAMPFNW
;
A
#
# COMPACT_ATOMS: atom_id res chain seq x y z
N MET A 1 -14.87 -12.06 5.48
CA MET A 1 -14.42 -10.86 4.75
C MET A 1 -15.60 -10.18 4.07
N LYS A 2 -15.73 -8.86 4.22
CA LYS A 2 -16.72 -7.99 3.56
C LYS A 2 -16.00 -7.07 2.59
N LYS A 3 -16.61 -6.81 1.44
CA LYS A 3 -16.05 -6.01 0.34
C LYS A 3 -16.99 -4.84 0.06
N TYR A 4 -16.46 -3.63 0.02
CA TYR A 4 -17.26 -2.44 -0.26
C TYR A 4 -16.59 -1.56 -1.30
N THR A 5 -17.36 -1.06 -2.25
CA THR A 5 -16.90 -0.04 -3.19
C THR A 5 -17.42 1.33 -2.74
N ASP A 6 -16.53 2.32 -2.78
CA ASP A 6 -16.89 3.71 -2.55
C ASP A 6 -17.39 4.34 -3.86
N THR A 7 -18.65 4.03 -4.19
CA THR A 7 -19.30 4.43 -5.46
C THR A 7 -19.40 5.94 -5.70
N ASN A 8 -19.23 6.76 -4.66
CA ASN A 8 -19.20 8.23 -4.79
C ASN A 8 -17.77 8.78 -4.71
N THR A 9 -16.78 7.90 -4.63
CA THR A 9 -15.35 8.23 -4.53
C THR A 9 -15.05 9.20 -3.37
N TYR A 10 -15.84 9.13 -2.30
CA TYR A 10 -15.80 10.09 -1.19
C TYR A 10 -14.41 10.13 -0.55
N TYR A 11 -13.73 8.99 -0.42
CA TYR A 11 -12.37 8.93 0.11
C TYR A 11 -11.40 9.77 -0.71
N LEU A 12 -11.28 9.46 -2.00
CA LEU A 12 -10.27 10.08 -2.85
C LEU A 12 -10.63 11.52 -3.13
N SER A 13 -11.91 11.91 -3.05
CA SER A 13 -12.37 13.29 -3.24
C SER A 13 -11.85 14.27 -2.20
N ASN A 14 -11.39 13.78 -1.04
CA ASN A 14 -10.70 14.60 -0.05
C ASN A 14 -9.30 15.04 -0.51
N PHE A 15 -8.75 14.38 -1.53
CA PHE A 15 -7.41 14.61 -2.04
C PHE A 15 -7.46 15.08 -3.50
N LEU A 16 -8.12 14.32 -4.37
CA LEU A 16 -8.19 14.54 -5.81
C LEU A 16 -9.34 15.46 -6.19
N SER A 17 -9.10 16.37 -7.13
CA SER A 17 -10.17 17.16 -7.76
C SER A 17 -10.97 16.31 -8.76
N SER A 18 -12.15 16.78 -9.15
CA SER A 18 -13.06 16.02 -10.03
C SER A 18 -12.45 15.64 -11.39
N ASP A 19 -11.53 16.45 -11.89
CA ASP A 19 -10.76 16.22 -13.11
C ASP A 19 -9.62 15.21 -12.93
N GLU A 20 -9.22 14.90 -11.70
CA GLU A 20 -8.21 13.90 -11.34
C GLU A 20 -8.83 12.54 -10.97
N MET A 21 -10.16 12.43 -10.96
CA MET A 21 -10.90 11.23 -10.52
C MET A 21 -10.93 10.14 -11.59
N HIS A 22 -9.78 9.48 -11.78
CA HIS A 22 -9.60 8.34 -12.69
C HIS A 22 -9.41 7.01 -11.97
N TYR A 23 -9.73 6.96 -10.68
CA TYR A 23 -9.44 5.82 -9.82
C TYR A 23 -10.67 5.41 -8.99
N GLU A 24 -10.79 4.11 -8.76
CA GLU A 24 -11.76 3.51 -7.86
C GLU A 24 -11.06 2.94 -6.63
N ASN A 25 -11.77 2.90 -5.51
CA ASN A 25 -11.26 2.34 -4.27
C ASN A 25 -12.19 1.28 -3.68
N LEU A 26 -11.59 0.13 -3.39
CA LEU A 26 -12.21 -1.02 -2.76
C LEU A 26 -11.75 -1.17 -1.32
N TRP A 27 -12.71 -1.37 -0.44
CA TRP A 27 -12.50 -1.51 0.99
C TRP A 27 -12.77 -2.93 1.42
N LEU A 28 -11.78 -3.54 2.05
CA LEU A 28 -11.80 -4.95 2.43
C LEU A 28 -11.71 -5.07 3.94
N PHE A 29 -12.83 -5.44 4.56
CA PHE A 29 -12.92 -5.67 6.00
C PHE A 29 -12.81 -7.18 6.26
N TYR A 30 -11.87 -7.60 7.11
CA TYR A 30 -11.61 -9.01 7.34
C TYR A 30 -11.17 -9.28 8.77
N ASN A 31 -11.46 -10.48 9.27
CA ASN A 31 -10.87 -10.95 10.51
C ASN A 31 -9.50 -11.58 10.23
N ARG A 32 -8.63 -11.67 11.24
CA ARG A 32 -7.33 -12.34 11.09
C ARG A 32 -7.44 -13.78 10.55
N GLY A 33 -8.52 -14.48 10.88
CA GLY A 33 -8.80 -15.83 10.39
C GLY A 33 -9.25 -15.91 8.93
N ASP A 34 -9.72 -14.81 8.35
CA ASP A 34 -10.30 -14.79 7.00
C ASP A 34 -9.23 -14.86 5.89
N ARG A 35 -7.96 -14.51 6.21
CA ARG A 35 -6.78 -14.39 5.31
C ARG A 35 -7.07 -13.65 3.99
N PHE A 36 -6.42 -12.51 3.80
CA PHE A 36 -6.51 -11.79 2.53
C PHE A 36 -5.62 -12.49 1.48
N GLN A 37 -6.16 -12.76 0.29
CA GLN A 37 -5.42 -13.35 -0.82
C GLN A 37 -5.48 -12.45 -2.04
N LEU A 38 -4.34 -11.94 -2.50
CA LEU A 38 -4.24 -11.05 -3.65
C LEU A 38 -4.80 -11.68 -4.93
N GLY A 39 -4.57 -12.98 -5.12
CA GLY A 39 -5.05 -13.73 -6.29
C GLY A 39 -6.57 -13.80 -6.41
N ASP A 40 -7.31 -13.58 -5.32
CA ASP A 40 -8.79 -13.51 -5.35
C ASP A 40 -9.31 -12.18 -5.92
N PHE A 41 -8.46 -11.17 -6.03
CA PHE A 41 -8.82 -9.81 -6.47
C PHE A 41 -8.11 -9.39 -7.76
N PHE A 42 -6.92 -9.94 -8.00
CA PHE A 42 -6.11 -9.65 -9.17
C PHE A 42 -5.83 -10.96 -9.89
N HIS A 43 -6.22 -11.01 -11.16
CA HIS A 43 -6.00 -12.19 -12.00
C HIS A 43 -4.63 -12.13 -12.70
N ASP A 44 -4.23 -13.27 -13.27
CA ASP A 44 -2.95 -13.52 -13.95
C ASP A 44 -1.72 -13.56 -13.05
N GLN A 45 -0.61 -14.02 -13.62
CA GLN A 45 0.69 -13.96 -12.95
C GLN A 45 1.15 -12.50 -12.88
N LYS A 46 1.43 -12.03 -11.68
CA LYS A 46 1.72 -10.63 -11.36
C LYS A 46 2.85 -10.59 -10.34
N LYS A 47 3.53 -9.45 -10.28
CA LYS A 47 4.49 -9.14 -9.22
C LYS A 47 3.85 -8.23 -8.20
N VAL A 48 4.38 -8.30 -6.99
CA VAL A 48 4.02 -7.43 -5.88
C VAL A 48 5.28 -6.76 -5.39
N TYR A 49 5.30 -5.43 -5.49
CA TYR A 49 6.30 -4.60 -4.86
C TYR A 49 5.78 -4.14 -3.51
N SER A 50 6.35 -4.70 -2.46
CA SER A 50 5.97 -4.48 -1.08
C SER A 50 7.03 -3.60 -0.42
N PHE A 51 6.70 -2.34 -0.13
CA PHE A 51 7.70 -1.38 0.35
C PHE A 51 7.29 -0.63 1.61
N LEU A 52 8.33 -0.20 2.30
CA LEU A 52 8.35 0.45 3.58
C LEU A 52 9.33 1.62 3.48
N TRP A 53 8.92 2.82 3.90
CA TRP A 53 9.83 3.96 3.96
C TRP A 53 9.87 4.61 5.34
N GLU A 54 10.99 5.25 5.68
CA GLU A 54 11.17 6.00 6.92
C GLU A 54 12.10 7.20 6.73
N TYR A 55 11.83 8.29 7.46
CA TYR A 55 12.65 9.49 7.52
C TYR A 55 13.74 9.33 8.60
N GLY A 56 14.98 9.57 8.22
CA GLY A 56 16.14 9.50 9.10
C GLY A 56 16.18 10.70 10.05
N ASP A 57 15.86 10.47 11.31
CA ASP A 57 16.34 11.27 12.45
C ASP A 57 17.67 10.66 12.97
N THR A 58 18.47 11.49 13.65
CA THR A 58 19.69 11.14 14.38
C THR A 58 19.52 9.95 15.33
N ASP A 59 18.39 9.82 16.04
CA ASP A 59 18.08 8.65 16.89
C ASP A 59 17.55 7.44 16.09
N ILE A 60 17.09 7.68 14.85
CA ILE A 60 16.47 6.70 13.96
C ILE A 60 17.51 5.99 13.10
N LEU A 61 18.72 6.51 12.90
CA LEU A 61 19.81 5.78 12.22
C LEU A 61 20.15 4.44 12.90
N MET A 62 20.10 4.38 14.23
CA MET A 62 20.18 3.10 14.95
C MET A 62 18.94 2.24 14.75
N LYS A 63 17.75 2.84 14.67
CA LYS A 63 16.50 2.14 14.35
C LYS A 63 16.49 1.62 12.91
N ILE A 64 17.08 2.29 11.93
CA ILE A 64 17.14 1.85 10.52
C ILE A 64 17.89 0.52 10.41
N ASP A 65 18.92 0.31 11.23
CA ASP A 65 19.60 -0.97 11.39
C ASP A 65 18.70 -2.01 12.12
N GLU A 66 17.78 -1.55 12.96
CA GLU A 66 16.67 -2.34 13.51
C GLU A 66 15.49 -2.57 12.53
N TRP A 67 15.33 -1.75 11.48
CA TRP A 67 14.29 -1.84 10.45
C TRP A 67 14.71 -2.74 9.29
N LYS A 68 16.01 -2.76 8.93
CA LYS A 68 16.62 -3.89 8.21
C LYS A 68 16.43 -5.20 8.98
N ARG A 69 16.34 -5.12 10.32
CA ARG A 69 15.92 -6.21 11.19
C ARG A 69 14.40 -6.29 11.38
N ALA A 70 13.55 -5.37 10.90
CA ALA A 70 12.09 -5.45 11.05
C ALA A 70 11.49 -6.57 10.19
N PHE A 71 12.07 -6.85 9.02
CA PHE A 71 11.78 -8.09 8.29
C PHE A 71 12.12 -9.32 9.17
N ARG A 72 13.28 -9.33 9.85
CA ARG A 72 13.69 -10.44 10.75
C ARG A 72 12.94 -10.50 12.10
N ARG A 73 12.55 -9.37 12.70
CA ARG A 73 11.86 -9.26 14.00
C ARG A 73 10.38 -9.63 13.90
N ASN A 74 9.80 -9.52 12.69
CA ASN A 74 8.43 -9.97 12.40
C ASN A 74 8.39 -11.32 11.67
N ASN A 75 9.48 -12.11 11.68
CA ASN A 75 9.60 -13.41 11.01
C ASN A 75 9.32 -13.39 9.49
N ILE A 76 9.50 -12.25 8.83
CA ILE A 76 9.40 -12.15 7.38
C ILE A 76 10.75 -12.58 6.80
N GLU A 77 10.92 -13.87 6.62
CA GLU A 77 12.11 -14.43 5.99
C GLU A 77 12.20 -13.94 4.54
N ILE A 78 13.35 -13.41 4.09
CA ILE A 78 13.52 -13.08 2.67
C ILE A 78 13.85 -14.40 1.98
N LEU A 79 12.88 -14.94 1.23
CA LEU A 79 13.05 -16.20 0.50
C LEU A 79 14.00 -15.98 -0.68
N GLN A 80 14.64 -17.07 -1.13
CA GLN A 80 15.61 -17.01 -2.21
C GLN A 80 14.98 -16.52 -3.53
N GLU A 81 13.68 -16.76 -3.74
CA GLU A 81 12.91 -16.24 -4.89
C GLU A 81 12.55 -14.75 -4.80
N SER A 82 12.67 -14.10 -3.64
CA SER A 82 12.34 -12.67 -3.50
C SER A 82 13.51 -11.78 -3.95
N LYS A 83 13.22 -10.68 -4.67
CA LYS A 83 14.25 -9.67 -4.97
C LYS A 83 14.13 -8.50 -4.01
N PHE A 84 15.26 -8.04 -3.49
CA PHE A 84 15.33 -6.92 -2.56
C PHE A 84 15.91 -5.69 -3.25
N HIS A 85 15.17 -4.60 -3.24
CA HIS A 85 15.54 -3.31 -3.79
C HIS A 85 15.67 -2.31 -2.64
N SER A 86 16.75 -1.52 -2.64
CA SER A 86 16.94 -0.46 -1.64
C SER A 86 17.35 0.83 -2.32
N ARG A 87 16.65 1.93 -1.99
CA ARG A 87 16.93 3.28 -2.50
C ARG A 87 16.91 4.27 -1.35
N ASN A 88 17.74 5.30 -1.46
CA ASN A 88 17.77 6.41 -0.51
C ASN A 88 17.34 7.69 -1.23
N TYR A 89 16.48 8.48 -0.60
CA TYR A 89 16.01 9.78 -1.08
C TYR A 89 16.36 10.88 -0.09
N LEU A 90 16.26 12.14 -0.52
CA LEU A 90 16.42 13.30 0.35
C LEU A 90 15.12 14.10 0.36
N SER A 91 14.46 14.18 1.51
CA SER A 91 13.24 14.95 1.69
C SER A 91 13.45 16.02 2.74
N SER A 92 13.31 17.30 2.36
CA SER A 92 13.40 18.43 3.30
C SER A 92 14.67 18.40 4.19
N GLY A 93 15.80 17.94 3.65
CA GLY A 93 17.07 17.82 4.38
C GLY A 93 17.20 16.56 5.25
N GLN A 94 16.18 15.71 5.32
CA GLN A 94 16.22 14.40 5.97
C GLN A 94 16.39 13.28 4.93
N LYS A 95 17.14 12.24 5.28
CA LYS A 95 17.33 11.08 4.42
C LYS A 95 16.14 10.14 4.55
N VAL A 96 15.47 9.83 3.44
CA VAL A 96 14.41 8.82 3.40
C VAL A 96 15.00 7.51 2.95
N TYR A 97 14.77 6.46 3.72
CA TYR A 97 15.17 5.10 3.41
C TYR A 97 13.98 4.37 2.83
N LEU A 98 14.15 3.71 1.69
CA LEU A 98 13.13 2.89 1.05
C LEU A 98 13.69 1.48 0.84
N ASP A 99 13.05 0.52 1.49
CA ASP A 99 13.29 -0.90 1.27
C ASP A 99 12.06 -1.51 0.61
N CYS A 100 12.27 -2.22 -0.50
CA CYS A 100 11.22 -2.81 -1.31
C CYS A 100 11.51 -4.28 -1.58
N LEU A 101 10.51 -5.13 -1.36
CA LEU A 101 10.55 -6.54 -1.66
C LEU A 101 9.68 -6.83 -2.89
N GLU A 102 10.28 -7.37 -3.93
CA GLU A 102 9.59 -7.90 -5.12
C GLU A 102 9.30 -9.39 -4.90
N THR A 103 8.02 -9.77 -4.96
CA THR A 103 7.55 -11.14 -4.79
C THR A 103 6.43 -11.47 -5.78
N ASP A 104 6.03 -12.73 -5.85
CA ASP A 104 4.74 -13.13 -6.44
C ASP A 104 3.58 -12.96 -5.43
N PHE A 105 2.35 -13.26 -5.87
CA PHE A 105 1.15 -13.21 -5.02
C PHE A 105 1.18 -14.18 -3.85
N ILE A 106 1.58 -15.43 -4.07
CA ILE A 106 1.59 -16.47 -3.03
C ILE A 106 2.50 -16.03 -1.88
N THR A 107 3.72 -15.62 -2.24
CA THR A 107 4.73 -15.16 -1.30
C THR A 107 4.29 -13.86 -0.59
N ALA A 108 3.66 -12.94 -1.30
CA ALA A 108 3.13 -11.72 -0.69
C ALA A 108 2.01 -12.05 0.32
N ASP A 109 1.07 -12.90 -0.04
CA ASP A 109 -0.03 -13.29 0.83
C ASP A 109 0.48 -14.00 2.09
N GLU A 110 1.40 -14.94 1.95
CA GLU A 110 1.99 -15.66 3.09
C GLU A 110 2.73 -14.71 4.05
N LYS A 111 3.51 -13.78 3.51
CA LYS A 111 4.32 -12.85 4.32
C LYS A 111 3.46 -11.78 4.98
N PHE A 112 2.50 -11.22 4.25
CA PHE A 112 1.81 -10.00 4.64
C PHE A 112 0.42 -10.23 5.25
N ASN A 113 -0.06 -11.46 5.35
CA ASN A 113 -1.29 -11.78 6.08
C ASN A 113 -1.18 -11.62 7.60
N ASP A 114 0.02 -11.81 8.17
CA ASP A 114 0.25 -11.72 9.61
C ASP A 114 0.87 -10.40 10.08
N ILE A 115 1.28 -9.51 9.15
CA ILE A 115 1.85 -8.19 9.44
C ILE A 115 0.71 -7.21 9.68
N THR A 116 0.04 -7.37 10.82
CA THR A 116 -1.05 -6.49 11.27
C THR A 116 -0.78 -5.91 12.66
N ALA A 117 0.46 -6.06 13.16
CA ALA A 117 0.87 -5.51 14.44
C ALA A 117 0.98 -3.97 14.37
N TYR A 118 0.52 -3.36 15.46
CA TYR A 118 0.10 -1.96 15.66
C TYR A 118 0.96 -0.84 15.04
N ASP A 119 2.27 -1.03 14.80
CA ASP A 119 3.18 0.04 14.37
C ASP A 119 3.74 -0.10 12.94
N ILE A 120 3.78 -1.30 12.35
CA ILE A 120 4.53 -1.55 11.10
C ILE A 120 3.61 -1.62 9.87
N GLY A 121 2.41 -2.19 10.02
CA GLY A 121 1.46 -2.32 8.90
C GLY A 121 0.98 -0.98 8.35
N GLN A 122 0.97 0.07 9.17
CA GLN A 122 0.57 1.43 8.78
C GLN A 122 1.51 2.05 7.74
N ARG A 123 2.75 1.57 7.67
CA ARG A 123 3.80 2.08 6.81
C ARG A 123 3.92 1.31 5.50
N PHE A 124 3.05 0.31 5.32
CA PHE A 124 3.23 -0.74 4.33
C PHE A 124 2.29 -0.51 3.15
N VAL A 125 2.90 -0.28 2.00
CA VAL A 125 2.21 -0.13 0.71
C VAL A 125 2.65 -1.26 -0.21
N GLN A 126 1.69 -1.83 -0.93
CA GLN A 126 1.97 -2.80 -1.97
C GLN A 126 1.52 -2.23 -3.32
N ILE A 127 2.38 -2.35 -4.33
CA ILE A 127 2.03 -2.11 -5.72
C ILE A 127 1.90 -3.47 -6.41
N VAL A 128 0.76 -3.72 -7.03
CA VAL A 128 0.54 -4.90 -7.88
C VAL A 128 0.84 -4.51 -9.32
N THR A 129 1.69 -5.28 -9.99
CA THR A 129 2.09 -5.03 -11.38
C THR A 129 2.00 -6.28 -12.22
N ASP A 130 1.97 -6.11 -13.54
CA ASP A 130 2.36 -7.19 -14.44
C ASP A 130 3.81 -7.67 -14.18
N GLU A 131 4.18 -8.81 -14.78
CA GLU A 131 5.52 -9.37 -14.62
C GLU A 131 6.61 -8.61 -15.39
N HIS A 132 6.24 -7.68 -16.27
CA HIS A 132 7.15 -7.01 -17.19
C HIS A 132 7.66 -5.69 -16.66
N ILE A 133 6.95 -5.06 -15.73
CA ILE A 133 7.42 -3.87 -15.03
C ILE A 133 8.68 -4.16 -14.19
N SER A 134 9.62 -3.19 -14.24
CA SER A 134 10.77 -3.10 -13.36
C SER A 134 10.51 -2.11 -12.23
N PHE A 135 11.09 -2.37 -11.05
CA PHE A 135 11.10 -1.39 -9.96
C PHE A 135 11.75 -0.05 -10.35
N GLU A 136 12.64 -0.07 -11.34
CA GLU A 136 13.30 1.14 -11.82
C GLU A 136 12.37 2.09 -12.57
N ASP A 137 11.25 1.57 -13.09
CA ASP A 137 10.25 2.34 -13.82
C ASP A 137 9.38 3.20 -12.89
N PHE A 138 9.42 2.94 -11.57
CA PHE A 138 8.68 3.73 -10.59
C PHE A 138 9.37 5.07 -10.32
N ASP A 139 8.67 6.17 -10.64
CA ASP A 139 9.05 7.50 -10.18
C ASP A 139 8.62 7.69 -8.72
N LEU A 140 9.59 7.50 -7.83
CA LEU A 140 9.42 7.67 -6.39
C LEU A 140 9.94 9.02 -5.87
N SER A 141 10.15 10.00 -6.76
CA SER A 141 10.61 11.35 -6.39
C SER A 141 9.65 12.08 -5.44
N PHE A 142 8.36 11.71 -5.43
CA PHE A 142 7.37 12.25 -4.51
C PHE A 142 7.70 12.00 -3.03
N LEU A 143 8.55 11.02 -2.71
CA LEU A 143 9.04 10.79 -1.34
C LEU A 143 9.82 12.00 -0.79
N GLU A 144 10.36 12.85 -1.68
CA GLU A 144 11.09 14.08 -1.37
C GLU A 144 10.18 15.26 -0.99
N TRP A 145 8.87 15.15 -1.26
CA TRP A 145 7.91 16.22 -1.04
C TRP A 145 7.58 16.36 0.44
N SER A 146 7.45 17.60 0.93
CA SER A 146 7.08 17.87 2.34
C SER A 146 5.57 17.79 2.55
N ASP A 147 4.79 18.22 1.56
CA ASP A 147 3.33 18.21 1.65
C ASP A 147 2.77 16.79 1.54
N LYS A 148 1.91 16.43 2.51
CA LYS A 148 1.35 15.08 2.64
C LYS A 148 0.28 14.77 1.60
N VAL A 149 -0.49 15.79 1.21
CA VAL A 149 -1.57 15.64 0.23
C VAL A 149 -0.97 15.48 -1.15
N ASP A 150 -0.05 16.36 -1.53
CA ASP A 150 0.62 16.29 -2.84
C ASP A 150 1.38 14.97 -2.98
N LYS A 151 2.05 14.52 -1.91
CA LYS A 151 2.71 13.22 -1.88
C LYS A 151 1.75 12.06 -2.13
N PHE A 152 0.54 12.10 -1.54
CA PHE A 152 -0.47 11.08 -1.78
C PHE A 152 -0.99 11.10 -3.21
N LYS A 153 -1.25 12.28 -3.75
CA LYS A 153 -1.64 12.42 -5.15
C LYS A 153 -0.61 11.80 -6.07
N ALA A 154 0.67 12.06 -5.84
CA ALA A 154 1.75 11.51 -6.64
C ALA A 154 1.88 9.98 -6.47
N LEU A 155 1.71 9.44 -5.26
CA LEU A 155 1.63 8.00 -5.04
C LEU A 155 0.49 7.39 -5.85
N ILE A 156 -0.71 7.97 -5.84
CA ILE A 156 -1.86 7.47 -6.62
C ILE A 156 -1.55 7.49 -8.11
N ARG A 157 -0.95 8.58 -8.62
CA ARG A 157 -0.59 8.75 -10.03
C ARG A 157 0.44 7.73 -10.53
N ILE A 158 1.09 6.96 -9.66
CA ILE A 158 1.86 5.77 -10.08
C ILE A 158 0.97 4.84 -10.91
N LEU A 159 -0.34 4.73 -10.61
CA LEU A 159 -1.30 3.93 -11.39
C LEU A 159 -1.43 4.38 -12.86
N ASP A 160 -0.94 5.56 -13.22
CA ASP A 160 -0.94 6.01 -14.61
C ASP A 160 0.17 5.34 -15.45
N ILE A 161 1.13 4.67 -14.80
CA ILE A 161 2.20 3.90 -15.45
C ILE A 161 1.62 2.58 -15.97
N ASN A 162 1.79 2.34 -17.27
CA ASN A 162 1.33 1.10 -17.92
C ASN A 162 1.93 -0.13 -17.25
N GLY A 163 1.06 -1.08 -16.88
CA GLY A 163 1.41 -2.35 -16.25
C GLY A 163 1.27 -2.34 -14.72
N ILE A 164 0.97 -1.19 -14.11
CA ILE A 164 0.62 -1.09 -12.69
C ILE A 164 -0.88 -1.26 -12.54
N CYS A 165 -1.29 -2.31 -11.84
CA CYS A 165 -2.70 -2.70 -11.75
C CYS A 165 -3.38 -2.12 -10.50
N ALA A 166 -2.66 -2.04 -9.38
CA ALA A 166 -3.26 -1.60 -8.12
C ALA A 166 -2.26 -1.07 -7.09
N LEU A 167 -2.74 -0.19 -6.23
CA LEU A 167 -2.11 0.17 -4.96
C LEU A 167 -2.91 -0.44 -3.81
N ILE A 168 -2.22 -1.03 -2.85
CA ILE A 168 -2.85 -1.62 -1.67
C ILE A 168 -2.30 -0.92 -0.44
N LEU A 169 -3.19 -0.20 0.22
CA LEU A 169 -2.94 0.51 1.46
C LEU A 169 -3.48 -0.32 2.62
N ASN A 170 -2.61 -0.60 3.59
CA ASN A 170 -3.00 -1.34 4.78
C ASN A 170 -3.48 -0.36 5.85
N GLY A 171 -4.71 -0.56 6.34
CA GLY A 171 -5.40 0.33 7.29
C GLY A 171 -5.57 -0.27 8.69
N TYR A 172 -5.96 0.55 9.67
CA TYR A 172 -6.26 0.08 11.03
C TYR A 172 -7.65 -0.57 11.13
N HIS A 173 -7.94 -1.13 12.29
CA HIS A 173 -9.16 -1.87 12.59
C HIS A 173 -10.41 -0.96 12.69
N HIS A 174 -11.51 -1.37 12.08
CA HIS A 174 -12.85 -0.85 12.39
C HIS A 174 -13.59 -1.90 13.22
N ARG A 175 -13.93 -1.57 14.49
CA ARG A 175 -14.64 -2.47 15.41
C ARG A 175 -14.01 -3.87 15.57
N GLY A 176 -12.68 -3.95 15.46
CA GLY A 176 -11.92 -5.20 15.57
C GLY A 176 -11.72 -5.96 14.25
N GLU A 177 -12.34 -5.53 13.16
CA GLU A 177 -12.06 -6.04 11.80
C GLU A 177 -10.85 -5.28 11.21
N LEU A 178 -9.93 -5.98 10.56
CA LEU A 178 -8.81 -5.42 9.81
C LEU A 178 -9.30 -4.80 8.50
N LEU A 179 -8.57 -3.81 7.98
CA LEU A 179 -8.90 -3.12 6.73
C LEU A 179 -7.73 -3.10 5.74
N LYS A 180 -8.03 -3.38 4.48
CA LYS A 180 -7.20 -2.97 3.32
C LYS A 180 -8.01 -2.08 2.39
N VAL A 181 -7.36 -1.05 1.83
CA VAL A 181 -7.91 -0.21 0.76
C VAL A 181 -7.10 -0.48 -0.50
N CYS A 182 -7.75 -1.03 -1.51
CA CYS A 182 -7.18 -1.20 -2.84
C CYS A 182 -7.62 -0.02 -3.71
N ILE A 183 -6.68 0.66 -4.35
CA ILE A 183 -6.94 1.71 -5.33
C ILE A 183 -6.52 1.19 -6.70
N VAL A 184 -7.43 1.27 -7.66
CA VAL A 184 -7.24 0.81 -9.04
C VAL A 184 -7.62 1.91 -10.01
N LYS A 185 -7.09 1.86 -11.24
CA LYS A 185 -7.53 2.75 -12.32
C LYS A 185 -8.94 2.36 -12.77
N ASN A 186 -9.76 3.36 -13.09
CA ASN A 186 -11.05 3.14 -13.73
C ASN A 186 -10.82 2.26 -14.97
N ASP A 187 -11.68 1.26 -15.17
CA ASP A 187 -11.70 0.35 -16.32
C ASP A 187 -10.69 -0.83 -16.31
N GLU A 188 -9.73 -0.92 -15.38
CA GLU A 188 -8.75 -2.02 -15.37
C GLU A 188 -9.17 -3.26 -14.58
N VAL A 189 -9.95 -3.09 -13.52
CA VAL A 189 -10.37 -4.21 -12.68
C VAL A 189 -11.87 -4.13 -12.44
N SER A 190 -12.62 -5.07 -13.02
CA SER A 190 -14.02 -5.28 -12.63
C SER A 190 -14.04 -5.92 -11.26
N LEU A 191 -13.96 -5.09 -10.22
CA LEU A 191 -14.09 -5.53 -8.84
C LEU A 191 -15.55 -5.89 -8.61
N GLU A 192 -15.92 -7.15 -8.89
CA GLU A 192 -17.24 -7.68 -8.56
C GLU A 192 -17.50 -7.46 -7.07
N THR A 193 -18.33 -6.48 -6.76
CA THR A 193 -18.65 -6.08 -5.40
C THR A 193 -20.16 -6.07 -5.20
N ALA A 194 -20.58 -6.59 -4.05
CA ALA A 194 -21.98 -6.78 -3.72
C ALA A 194 -22.55 -5.61 -2.90
N GLU A 195 -21.72 -4.74 -2.32
CA GLU A 195 -22.14 -3.78 -1.30
C GLU A 195 -21.50 -2.38 -1.48
N ILE A 196 -22.29 -1.33 -1.26
CA ILE A 196 -21.86 0.07 -1.26
C ILE A 196 -21.31 0.42 0.13
N LEU A 197 -20.15 1.07 0.20
CA LEU A 197 -19.58 1.52 1.47
C LEU A 197 -20.44 2.64 2.09
N PRO A 198 -20.97 2.50 3.32
CA PRO A 198 -21.69 3.57 4.00
C PRO A 198 -20.75 4.71 4.45
N LEU A 199 -21.13 5.97 4.19
CA LEU A 199 -20.41 7.17 4.67
C LEU A 199 -20.04 7.14 6.17
N PRO A 200 -20.90 6.67 7.10
CA PRO A 200 -20.54 6.61 8.51
C PRO A 200 -19.41 5.62 8.83
N ILE A 201 -19.23 4.56 8.03
CA ILE A 201 -18.10 3.65 8.21
C ILE A 201 -16.83 4.33 7.74
N PHE A 202 -16.90 5.01 6.59
CA PHE A 202 -15.79 5.73 6.01
C PHE A 202 -15.19 6.77 6.98
N GLU A 203 -16.01 7.63 7.59
CA GLU A 203 -15.54 8.67 8.54
C GLU A 203 -14.99 8.10 9.86
N ASN A 204 -15.49 6.92 10.28
CA ASN A 204 -15.07 6.26 11.51
C ASN A 204 -13.93 5.25 11.29
N THR A 205 -13.40 5.14 10.07
CA THR A 205 -12.32 4.20 9.76
C THR A 205 -11.00 4.94 9.67
N TYR A 206 -10.09 4.60 10.58
CA TYR A 206 -8.73 5.13 10.59
C TYR A 206 -7.88 4.36 9.57
N VAL A 207 -8.00 4.71 8.30
CA VAL A 207 -6.85 4.53 7.40
C VAL A 207 -5.89 5.61 7.83
N ALA A 208 -4.71 5.24 8.36
CA ALA A 208 -3.69 6.21 8.69
C ALA A 208 -3.56 7.14 7.47
N MET A 209 -3.85 8.45 7.64
CA MET A 209 -3.74 9.39 6.52
C MET A 209 -2.40 9.09 5.85
N PRO A 210 -2.35 8.84 4.54
CA PRO A 210 -1.36 7.97 3.91
C PRO A 210 0.11 8.42 4.07
N PHE A 211 0.36 9.57 4.70
CA PHE A 211 1.67 10.14 5.00
C PHE A 211 1.77 10.83 6.36
N ASN A 212 0.92 10.50 7.34
CA ASN A 212 0.98 11.12 8.66
C ASN A 212 2.11 10.56 9.54
N TRP A 213 3.35 10.96 9.25
CA TRP A 213 4.44 11.06 10.23
C TRP A 213 5.00 12.47 10.26
#